data_AF-A0A4S3TJY6-F1
#
_entry.id   AF-A0A4S3TJY6-F1
#
_cell.length_a   1.000
_cell.length_b   1.000
_cell.length_c   1.000
_cell.angle_alpha   90.00
_cell.angle_beta   90.00
_cell.angle_gamma   90.00
#
_symmetry.space_group_name_H-M   'P 1'
#
loop_
_entity.id
_entity.type
_entity.pdbx_description
1 polymer ?
#
loop_
_entity_poly.entity_id
_entity_poly.type
_entity_poly.pdbx_seq_one_letter_code
_entity_poly.pdbx_strand_id
1 'polypeptide(L)'
;MAEETPWEATLEDMHSMAGELAADGWETVTIVAGDTTPVSPAVGPDDRFGIVHVVEGDDADRLESLVPPNDFTSSEAYVAVAGGVEYAVTVVRDPDARVAVLLAGAFEYATAGDCFAAAAEEGRIYTHVQRLDGTRAAVFEHDDPGLFDPE
;
A
#
# COMPACT_ATOMS: atom_id res chain seq x y z
N MET A 1 20.02 -15.58 -19.20
CA MET A 1 19.21 -14.43 -18.82
C MET A 1 18.57 -14.84 -17.50
N ALA A 2 18.86 -14.14 -16.40
CA ALA A 2 18.09 -14.41 -15.18
C ALA A 2 16.64 -14.00 -15.50
N GLU A 3 15.69 -14.85 -15.13
CA GLU A 3 14.28 -14.54 -15.21
C GLU A 3 13.99 -13.55 -14.07
N GLU A 4 13.29 -12.45 -14.39
CA GLU A 4 12.86 -11.46 -13.41
C GLU A 4 11.96 -12.11 -12.37
N THR A 5 12.19 -11.83 -11.08
CA THR A 5 11.31 -12.33 -10.03
C THR A 5 10.00 -11.53 -10.01
N PRO A 6 8.89 -12.10 -9.48
CA PRO A 6 7.62 -11.36 -9.33
C PRO A 6 7.76 -10.05 -8.55
N TRP A 7 8.69 -10.02 -7.59
CA TRP A 7 9.00 -8.81 -6.83
C TRP A 7 9.72 -7.75 -7.66
N GLU A 8 10.72 -8.15 -8.45
CA GLU A 8 11.41 -7.23 -9.36
C GLU A 8 10.43 -6.61 -10.37
N ALA A 9 9.55 -7.42 -10.96
CA ALA A 9 8.49 -6.94 -11.85
C ALA A 9 7.55 -5.93 -11.16
N THR A 10 7.17 -6.19 -9.90
CA THR A 10 6.32 -5.27 -9.11
C THR A 10 7.02 -3.92 -8.86
N LEU A 11 8.33 -3.94 -8.59
CA LEU A 11 9.10 -2.71 -8.42
C LEU A 11 9.25 -1.94 -9.73
N GLU A 12 9.44 -2.64 -10.85
CA GLU A 12 9.48 -2.03 -12.17
C GLU A 12 8.14 -1.38 -12.54
N ASP A 13 7.02 -2.05 -12.28
CA ASP A 13 5.68 -1.49 -12.46
C ASP A 13 5.48 -0.24 -11.60
N MET A 14 5.86 -0.28 -10.31
CA MET A 14 5.83 0.89 -9.42
C MET A 14 6.63 2.07 -10.00
N HIS A 15 7.86 1.80 -10.47
CA HIS A 15 8.71 2.85 -11.03
C HIS A 15 8.19 3.39 -12.36
N SER A 16 7.60 2.55 -13.21
CA SER A 16 6.94 2.97 -14.45
C SER A 16 5.79 3.90 -14.15
N MET A 17 4.87 3.49 -13.27
CA MET A 17 3.71 4.29 -12.87
C MET A 17 4.11 5.64 -12.25
N ALA A 18 5.12 5.65 -11.38
CA ALA A 18 5.66 6.88 -10.82
C ALA A 18 6.24 7.79 -11.91
N GLY A 19 6.96 7.22 -12.88
CA GLY A 19 7.51 7.96 -14.01
C GLY A 19 6.42 8.59 -14.89
N GLU A 20 5.34 7.86 -15.16
CA GLU A 20 4.19 8.35 -15.92
C GLU A 20 3.47 9.49 -15.19
N LEU A 21 3.19 9.32 -13.90
CA LEU A 21 2.61 10.38 -13.06
C LEU A 21 3.51 11.63 -13.03
N ALA A 22 4.81 11.45 -12.83
CA ALA A 22 5.77 12.56 -12.83
C ALA A 22 5.84 13.28 -14.19
N ALA A 23 5.75 12.55 -15.30
CA ALA A 23 5.68 13.12 -16.65
C ALA A 23 4.40 13.96 -16.85
N ASP A 24 3.30 13.58 -16.20
CA ASP A 24 2.06 14.33 -16.12
C ASP A 24 2.08 15.45 -15.06
N GLY A 25 3.24 15.74 -14.48
CA GLY A 25 3.45 16.86 -13.55
C GLY A 25 2.98 16.60 -12.12
N TRP A 26 2.85 15.34 -11.72
CA TRP A 26 2.59 14.96 -10.33
C TRP A 26 3.87 14.92 -9.51
N GLU A 27 3.77 15.27 -8.23
CA GLU A 27 4.80 14.94 -7.25
C GLU A 27 4.59 13.49 -6.78
N THR A 28 5.59 12.63 -7.01
CA THR A 28 5.49 11.20 -6.70
C THR A 28 6.43 10.78 -5.58
N VAL A 29 5.95 9.91 -4.71
CA VAL A 29 6.75 9.23 -3.68
C VAL A 29 6.59 7.73 -3.85
N THR A 30 7.70 7.04 -4.08
CA THR A 30 7.74 5.58 -4.15
C THR A 30 8.30 5.03 -2.85
N ILE A 31 7.61 4.07 -2.25
CA ILE A 31 7.99 3.46 -0.98
C ILE A 31 7.99 1.95 -1.14
N VAL A 32 9.07 1.31 -0.72
CA VAL A 32 9.20 -0.14 -0.74
C VAL A 32 9.10 -0.63 0.70
N ALA A 33 8.03 -1.34 1.02
CA ALA A 33 7.84 -1.89 2.36
C ALA A 33 8.86 -3.00 2.62
N GLY A 34 9.51 -2.95 3.80
CA GLY A 34 10.38 -4.02 4.28
C GLY A 34 9.60 -5.23 4.79
N ASP A 35 8.38 -5.00 5.25
CA ASP A 35 7.40 -6.03 5.63
C ASP A 35 6.00 -5.53 5.28
N THR A 36 5.13 -6.44 4.83
CA THR A 36 3.70 -6.15 4.64
C THR A 36 2.87 -7.26 5.27
N THR A 37 1.92 -6.88 6.11
CA THR A 37 1.09 -7.82 6.84
C THR A 37 -0.39 -7.40 6.77
N PRO A 38 -1.30 -8.26 6.27
CA PRO A 38 -2.73 -8.06 6.41
C PRO A 38 -3.15 -8.32 7.86
N VAL A 39 -3.93 -7.41 8.43
CA VAL A 39 -4.40 -7.51 9.82
C VAL A 39 -5.92 -7.45 9.86
N SER A 40 -6.53 -8.28 10.72
CA SER A 40 -7.96 -8.27 11.00
C SER A 40 -8.24 -7.74 12.41
N PRO A 41 -9.46 -7.24 12.69
CA PRO A 41 -9.81 -6.71 14.01
C PRO A 41 -9.65 -7.75 15.12
N ALA A 42 -9.82 -9.05 14.80
CA ALA A 42 -9.73 -10.16 15.75
C ALA A 42 -8.29 -10.51 16.18
N VAL A 43 -7.28 -10.04 15.44
CA VAL A 43 -5.87 -10.41 15.64
C VAL A 43 -5.01 -9.20 16.05
N GLY A 44 -5.45 -7.97 15.76
CA GLY A 44 -4.72 -6.73 16.07
C GLY A 44 -4.85 -6.24 17.53
N PRO A 45 -3.86 -5.51 18.06
CA PRO A 45 -3.89 -4.98 19.44
C PRO A 45 -4.90 -3.85 19.69
N ASP A 46 -5.48 -3.26 18.63
CA ASP A 46 -6.26 -2.01 18.70
C ASP A 46 -7.47 -1.97 17.74
N ASP A 47 -8.15 -3.09 17.52
CA ASP A 47 -9.28 -3.23 16.54
C ASP A 47 -8.92 -2.81 15.09
N ARG A 48 -7.61 -2.59 14.82
CA ARG A 48 -7.06 -2.19 13.54
C ARG A 48 -7.17 -3.32 12.52
N PHE A 49 -7.68 -2.99 11.34
CA PHE A 49 -7.73 -3.90 10.19
C PHE A 49 -7.21 -3.23 8.92
N GLY A 50 -6.87 -4.04 7.92
CA GLY A 50 -6.34 -3.61 6.63
C GLY A 50 -4.90 -4.08 6.38
N ILE A 51 -4.22 -3.46 5.43
CA ILE A 51 -2.84 -3.80 5.06
C ILE A 51 -1.88 -2.91 5.85
N VAL A 52 -0.88 -3.53 6.50
CA VAL A 52 0.15 -2.83 7.26
C VAL A 52 1.48 -2.93 6.53
N HIS A 53 2.06 -1.79 6.17
CA HIS A 53 3.42 -1.69 5.63
C HIS A 53 4.38 -1.18 6.69
N VAL A 54 5.49 -1.90 6.87
CA VAL A 54 6.64 -1.46 7.66
C VAL A 54 7.67 -0.85 6.73
N VAL A 55 8.04 0.41 6.98
CA VAL A 55 8.93 1.18 6.09
C VAL A 55 10.16 1.68 6.85
N GLU A 56 11.18 2.08 6.09
CA GLU A 56 12.38 2.70 6.66
C GLU A 56 12.08 4.10 7.23
N GLY A 57 12.99 4.59 8.08
CA GLY A 57 12.81 5.87 8.78
C GLY A 57 12.61 7.04 7.82
N ASP A 58 13.49 7.19 6.83
CA ASP A 58 13.42 8.28 5.85
C ASP A 58 12.10 8.29 5.05
N ASP A 59 11.56 7.13 4.69
CA ASP A 59 10.27 7.02 4.00
C ASP A 59 9.09 7.40 4.92
N ALA A 60 9.14 6.97 6.19
CA ALA A 60 8.15 7.37 7.19
C ALA A 60 8.17 8.89 7.42
N ASP A 61 9.35 9.48 7.60
CA ASP A 61 9.54 10.92 7.80
C ASP A 61 9.00 11.72 6.59
N ARG A 62 9.18 11.21 5.36
CA ARG A 62 8.62 11.81 4.15
C ARG A 62 7.10 11.76 4.11
N LEU A 63 6.50 10.63 4.48
CA LEU A 63 5.04 10.50 4.57
C LEU A 63 4.44 11.43 5.62
N GLU A 64 5.06 11.53 6.80
CA GLU A 64 4.58 12.39 7.88
C GLU A 64 4.57 13.88 7.48
N SER A 65 5.45 14.29 6.56
CA SER A 65 5.44 15.64 5.99
C SER A 65 4.39 15.83 4.89
N LEU A 66 4.02 14.77 4.17
CA LEU A 66 3.15 14.84 2.99
C LEU A 66 1.68 14.58 3.31
N VAL A 67 1.37 13.73 4.29
CA VAL A 67 -0.02 13.36 4.60
C VAL A 67 -0.83 14.48 5.26
N PRO A 68 -0.35 15.20 6.29
CA PRO A 68 -1.14 16.24 6.94
C PRO A 68 -1.64 17.38 6.03
N PRO A 69 -0.87 17.85 5.03
CA PRO A 69 -1.34 18.92 4.14
C PRO A 69 -2.21 18.44 2.97
N ASN A 70 -2.34 17.13 2.72
CA ASN A 70 -2.95 16.59 1.51
C ASN A 70 -4.15 15.67 1.83
N ASP A 71 -5.15 15.68 0.94
CA ASP A 71 -6.35 14.86 1.04
C ASP A 71 -6.29 13.74 -0.02
N PHE A 72 -5.78 12.58 0.40
CA PHE A 72 -5.68 11.39 -0.45
C PHE A 72 -7.06 10.76 -0.62
N THR A 73 -7.72 11.07 -1.74
CA THR A 73 -9.12 10.71 -2.03
C THR A 73 -9.27 9.70 -3.16
N SER A 74 -8.20 9.39 -3.88
CA SER A 74 -8.21 8.44 -4.99
C SER A 74 -7.20 7.34 -4.74
N SER A 75 -7.64 6.09 -4.83
CA SER A 75 -6.79 4.92 -4.62
C SER A 75 -6.98 3.85 -5.69
N GLU A 76 -5.88 3.26 -6.11
CA GLU A 76 -5.82 2.07 -6.98
C GLU A 76 -4.79 1.10 -6.40
N ALA A 77 -4.97 -0.20 -6.61
CA ALA A 77 -3.91 -1.17 -6.34
C ALA A 77 -3.74 -2.10 -7.54
N TYR A 78 -2.49 -2.45 -7.80
CA TYR A 78 -2.10 -3.38 -8.85
C TYR A 78 -1.55 -4.62 -8.18
N VAL A 79 -2.24 -5.75 -8.37
CA VAL A 79 -2.00 -6.98 -7.62
C VAL A 79 -1.55 -8.09 -8.55
N ALA A 80 -0.51 -8.83 -8.13
CA ALA A 80 -0.04 -10.03 -8.79
C ALA A 80 0.19 -11.14 -7.76
N VAL A 81 -0.29 -12.36 -8.04
CA VAL A 81 -0.10 -13.51 -7.16
C VAL A 81 0.85 -14.51 -7.81
N ALA A 82 1.96 -14.81 -7.13
CA ALA A 82 2.92 -15.81 -7.57
C ALA A 82 3.44 -16.63 -6.39
N GLY A 83 3.35 -17.96 -6.51
CA GLY A 83 3.83 -18.87 -5.46
C GLY A 83 3.10 -18.75 -4.12
N GLY A 84 1.87 -18.23 -4.10
CA GLY A 84 1.09 -18.00 -2.87
C GLY A 84 1.41 -16.69 -2.15
N VAL A 85 2.33 -15.89 -2.70
CA VAL A 85 2.61 -14.53 -2.26
C VAL A 85 1.85 -13.57 -3.18
N GLU A 86 1.16 -12.62 -2.58
CA GLU A 86 0.60 -11.48 -3.26
C GLU A 86 1.62 -10.34 -3.26
N TYR A 87 1.82 -9.73 -4.41
CA TYR A 87 2.63 -8.55 -4.62
C TYR A 87 1.71 -7.42 -5.06
N ALA A 88 1.74 -6.30 -4.35
CA ALA A 88 0.83 -5.20 -4.59
C ALA A 88 1.59 -3.88 -4.70
N VAL A 89 1.21 -3.05 -5.68
CA VAL A 89 1.52 -1.62 -5.71
C VAL A 89 0.25 -0.86 -5.39
N THR A 90 0.18 -0.26 -4.19
CA THR A 90 -0.92 0.62 -3.78
C THR A 90 -0.59 2.03 -4.18
N VAL A 91 -1.45 2.66 -4.97
CA VAL A 91 -1.31 4.05 -5.39
C VAL A 91 -2.40 4.88 -4.72
N VAL A 92 -2.02 5.83 -3.89
CA VAL A 92 -2.92 6.83 -3.30
C VAL A 92 -2.58 8.21 -3.81
N ARG A 93 -3.62 9.00 -4.13
CA ARG A 93 -3.46 10.30 -4.79
C ARG A 93 -4.30 11.38 -4.13
N ASP A 94 -3.71 12.56 -4.02
CA ASP A 94 -4.41 13.83 -3.86
C ASP A 94 -4.49 14.52 -5.23
N PRO A 95 -5.65 14.50 -5.89
CA PRO A 95 -5.83 15.10 -7.21
C PRO A 95 -5.72 16.63 -7.22
N ASP A 96 -6.06 17.29 -6.11
CA ASP A 96 -6.04 18.74 -5.99
C ASP A 96 -4.60 19.25 -5.86
N ALA A 97 -3.79 18.59 -5.01
CA ALA A 97 -2.38 18.90 -4.84
C ALA A 97 -1.48 18.27 -5.93
N ARG A 98 -2.02 17.34 -6.72
CA ARG A 98 -1.29 16.50 -7.68
C ARG A 98 -0.11 15.76 -7.03
N VAL A 99 -0.37 15.16 -5.88
CA VAL A 99 0.60 14.33 -5.14
C VAL A 99 0.16 12.87 -5.21
N ALA A 100 1.10 11.96 -5.46
CA ALA A 100 0.85 10.53 -5.47
C ALA A 100 1.88 9.79 -4.62
N VAL A 101 1.41 8.85 -3.80
CA VAL A 101 2.26 7.90 -3.07
C VAL A 101 2.00 6.52 -3.64
N LEU A 102 3.08 5.83 -4.01
CA LEU A 102 3.07 4.47 -4.51
C LEU A 102 3.79 3.61 -3.48
N LEU A 103 3.09 2.63 -2.91
CA LEU A 103 3.61 1.71 -1.90
C LEU A 103 3.66 0.29 -2.47
N ALA A 104 4.86 -0.24 -2.61
CA ALA A 104 5.07 -1.64 -2.96
C ALA A 104 5.14 -2.50 -1.69
N GLY A 105 4.36 -3.57 -1.66
CA GLY A 105 4.34 -4.54 -0.56
C GLY A 105 4.14 -5.96 -1.06
N ALA A 106 4.47 -6.92 -0.20
CA ALA A 106 4.27 -8.33 -0.48
C ALA A 106 3.88 -9.10 0.79
N PHE A 107 2.89 -9.98 0.70
CA PHE A 107 2.43 -10.78 1.83
C PHE A 107 1.93 -12.16 1.39
N GLU A 108 1.85 -13.11 2.32
CA GLU A 108 1.28 -14.43 2.05
C GLU A 108 -0.24 -14.33 1.88
N TYR A 109 -0.76 -14.59 0.68
CA TYR A 109 -2.18 -14.45 0.35
C TYR A 109 -3.09 -15.27 1.29
N ALA A 110 -2.63 -16.46 1.68
CA ALA A 110 -3.35 -17.35 2.59
C ALA A 110 -3.62 -16.75 3.98
N THR A 111 -2.89 -15.70 4.37
CA THR A 111 -3.05 -15.01 5.66
C THR A 111 -4.02 -13.84 5.61
N ALA A 112 -4.43 -13.39 4.42
CA ALA A 112 -5.24 -12.19 4.24
C ALA A 112 -6.75 -12.41 4.37
N GLY A 113 -7.23 -13.66 4.40
CA GLY A 113 -8.66 -13.98 4.33
C GLY A 113 -9.52 -13.27 5.38
N ASP A 114 -9.10 -13.29 6.65
CA ASP A 114 -9.83 -12.60 7.73
C ASP A 114 -9.78 -11.07 7.61
N CYS A 115 -8.70 -10.52 7.02
CA CYS A 115 -8.58 -9.09 6.75
C CYS A 115 -9.56 -8.65 5.66
N PHE A 116 -9.59 -9.37 4.53
CA PHE A 116 -10.51 -9.07 3.43
C PHE A 116 -11.97 -9.31 3.79
N ALA A 117 -12.27 -10.33 4.61
CA ALA A 117 -13.60 -10.51 5.16
C ALA A 117 -14.05 -9.29 5.99
N ALA A 118 -13.19 -8.83 6.91
CA ALA A 118 -13.48 -7.63 7.71
C ALA A 118 -13.66 -6.37 6.84
N ALA A 119 -12.83 -6.21 5.80
CA ALA A 119 -12.98 -5.12 4.83
C ALA A 119 -14.31 -5.17 4.10
N ALA A 120 -14.72 -6.35 3.63
CA ALA A 120 -16.01 -6.55 2.96
C ALA A 120 -17.20 -6.27 3.89
N GLU A 121 -17.10 -6.63 5.18
CA GLU A 121 -18.12 -6.34 6.19
C GLU A 121 -18.23 -4.83 6.49
N GLU A 122 -17.10 -4.14 6.60
CA GLU A 122 -17.05 -2.69 6.87
C GLU A 122 -17.30 -1.83 5.62
N GLY A 123 -17.20 -2.42 4.42
CA GLY A 123 -17.35 -1.74 3.13
C GLY A 123 -16.18 -0.80 2.80
N ARG A 124 -15.02 -1.00 3.43
CA ARG A 124 -13.80 -0.21 3.25
C ARG A 124 -12.58 -1.00 3.70
N ILE A 125 -11.40 -0.63 3.22
CA ILE A 125 -10.13 -1.18 3.70
C ILE A 125 -9.14 -0.04 3.99
N TYR A 126 -8.17 -0.31 4.86
CA TYR A 126 -7.15 0.68 5.21
C TYR A 126 -5.76 0.22 4.79
N THR A 127 -4.97 1.17 4.30
CA THR A 127 -3.52 1.02 4.19
C THR A 127 -2.87 1.79 5.33
N HIS A 128 -2.14 1.09 6.17
CA HIS A 128 -1.44 1.69 7.29
C HIS A 128 0.06 1.60 7.06
N VAL A 129 0.77 2.71 7.32
CA VAL A 129 2.22 2.76 7.20
C VAL A 129 2.81 3.04 8.57
N GLN A 130 3.79 2.25 8.97
CA GLN A 130 4.47 2.37 10.26
C GLN A 130 5.97 2.14 10.16
N ARG A 131 6.69 2.67 11.13
CA ARG A 131 8.11 2.38 11.36
C ARG A 131 8.28 0.99 11.96
N LEU A 132 9.52 0.49 11.96
CA LEU A 132 9.88 -0.79 12.58
C LEU A 132 9.51 -0.87 14.07
N ASP A 133 9.55 0.25 14.81
CA ASP A 133 9.16 0.30 16.21
C ASP A 133 7.63 0.34 16.45
N GLY A 134 6.84 0.35 15.38
CA GLY A 134 5.37 0.40 15.44
C GLY A 134 4.78 1.80 15.45
N THR A 135 5.61 2.85 15.51
CA THR A 135 5.12 4.24 15.36
C THR A 135 4.48 4.43 13.99
N ARG A 136 3.24 4.91 13.99
CA ARG A 136 2.44 5.15 12.78
C ARG A 136 2.93 6.39 12.03
N ALA A 137 3.21 6.23 10.75
CA ALA A 137 3.59 7.31 9.83
C ALA A 137 2.40 7.85 9.03
N ALA A 138 1.54 6.95 8.51
CA ALA A 138 0.39 7.34 7.70
C ALA A 138 -0.74 6.29 7.79
N VAL A 139 -1.97 6.73 7.48
CA VAL A 139 -3.13 5.85 7.25
C VAL A 139 -3.89 6.40 6.06
N PHE A 140 -4.23 5.52 5.12
CA PHE A 140 -5.09 5.82 3.99
C PHE A 140 -6.35 4.96 4.09
N GLU A 141 -7.51 5.58 3.89
CA GLU A 141 -8.80 4.89 3.79
C GLU A 141 -9.09 4.62 2.31
N HIS A 142 -9.67 3.46 2.03
CA HIS A 142 -10.10 3.05 0.71
C HIS A 142 -11.56 2.62 0.76
N ASP A 143 -12.41 3.29 -0.02
CA ASP A 143 -13.85 2.99 -0.10
C ASP A 143 -14.17 1.69 -0.85
N ASP A 144 -13.18 1.11 -1.54
CA ASP A 144 -13.34 -0.17 -2.23
C ASP A 144 -12.71 -1.30 -1.38
N PRO A 145 -13.50 -2.19 -0.76
CA PRO A 145 -12.96 -3.27 0.05
C PRO A 145 -12.25 -4.36 -0.77
N GLY A 146 -12.55 -4.44 -2.07
CA GLY A 146 -11.93 -5.37 -3.01
C GLY A 146 -10.68 -4.82 -3.70
N LEU A 147 -10.15 -3.68 -3.24
CA LEU A 147 -9.01 -3.00 -3.87
C LEU A 147 -7.79 -3.92 -4.06
N PHE A 148 -7.60 -4.88 -3.15
CA PHE A 148 -6.47 -5.81 -3.15
C PHE A 148 -6.84 -7.21 -3.64
N ASP A 149 -8.07 -7.44 -4.10
CA ASP A 149 -8.43 -8.74 -4.66
C ASP A 149 -7.69 -8.94 -6.00
N PRO A 150 -7.04 -10.10 -6.22
CA PRO A 150 -6.52 -10.44 -7.53
C PRO A 150 -7.68 -10.64 -8.52
N GLU A 151 -7.62 -9.99 -9.69
CA GLU A 151 -8.60 -10.13 -10.78
C GLU A 151 -8.69 -11.56 -11.35
#